data_AF-A0A137PIX6-F1
#
_entry.id   AF-A0A137PIX6-F1
#
_cell.length_a   1.000
_cell.length_b   1.000
_cell.length_c   1.000
_cell.angle_alpha   90.00
_cell.angle_beta   90.00
_cell.angle_gamma   90.00
#
_symmetry.space_group_name_H-M   'P 1'
#
loop_
_entity.id
_entity.type
_entity.pdbx_description
1 polymer ?
#
loop_
_entity_poly.entity_id
_entity_poly.type
_entity_poly.pdbx_seq_one_letter_code
_entity_poly.pdbx_strand_id
1 'polypeptide(L)'
;MRISLTVPQMGRQLAEDYLIEEDNIVLPKGTNVGLSIYNILNDPAVYPNPERFLNIKYDMDTYMSFSRSSGVCARMNFGLIEQKIFLSLVLKNLELIIAKLTQIKNN
;
A
#
# COMPACT_ATOMS: atom_id res chain seq x y z
N MET A 1 3.83 -5.22 3.40
CA MET A 1 2.61 -4.38 3.50
C MET A 1 1.97 -4.13 2.13
N ARG A 2 1.84 -5.16 1.28
CA ARG A 2 1.14 -5.03 -0.01
C ARG A 2 -0.35 -5.33 0.12
N ILE A 3 -0.67 -6.52 0.64
CA ILE A 3 -2.06 -7.02 0.77
C ILE A 3 -2.86 -6.21 1.78
N SER A 4 -2.28 -6.01 2.97
CA SER A 4 -2.89 -5.20 4.02
C SER A 4 -2.16 -3.86 4.10
N LEU A 5 -2.76 -2.84 3.49
CA LEU A 5 -2.27 -1.47 3.51
C LEU A 5 -2.85 -0.72 4.71
N THR A 6 -2.01 -0.03 5.48
CA THR A 6 -2.47 0.88 6.54
C THR A 6 -3.01 2.18 5.95
N VAL A 7 -2.44 2.63 4.83
CA VAL A 7 -2.82 3.88 4.14
C VAL A 7 -3.16 3.55 2.69
N PRO A 8 -4.45 3.30 2.37
CA PRO A 8 -4.85 2.85 1.04
C PRO A 8 -4.95 4.00 0.02
N GLN A 9 -5.02 5.25 0.49
CA GLN A 9 -5.16 6.43 -0.35
C GLN A 9 -4.29 7.58 0.15
N MET A 10 -3.83 8.41 -0.77
CA MET A 10 -3.03 9.58 -0.45
C MET A 10 -3.44 10.79 -1.30
N GLY A 11 -3.75 11.90 -0.62
CA GLY A 11 -4.11 13.15 -1.28
C GLY A 11 -2.90 13.97 -1.74
N ARG A 12 -3.05 14.66 -2.85
CA ARG A 12 -2.15 15.71 -3.36
C ARG A 12 -2.99 16.89 -3.85
N GLN A 13 -2.42 18.08 -3.80
CA GLN A 13 -2.98 19.25 -4.45
C GLN A 13 -2.07 19.68 -5.59
N LEU A 14 -2.64 19.94 -6.77
CA LEU A 14 -1.87 20.34 -7.94
C LEU A 14 -1.32 21.77 -7.76
N ALA A 15 -0.02 21.94 -7.98
CA ALA A 15 0.66 23.23 -7.90
C ALA A 15 0.48 24.07 -9.18
N GLU A 16 0.19 23.41 -10.31
CA GLU A 16 0.01 23.96 -11.64
C GLU A 16 -1.00 23.13 -12.43
N ASP A 17 -1.46 23.65 -13.57
CA ASP A 17 -2.35 22.92 -14.47
C ASP A 17 -1.61 21.70 -15.03
N TYR A 18 -2.25 20.53 -14.97
CA TYR A 18 -1.64 19.27 -15.37
C TYR A 18 -2.45 18.60 -16.50
N LEU A 19 -1.80 18.32 -17.62
CA LEU A 19 -2.41 17.60 -18.74
C LEU A 19 -2.22 16.09 -18.55
N ILE A 20 -3.33 15.36 -18.51
CA ILE A 20 -3.33 13.90 -18.67
C ILE A 20 -3.34 13.65 -20.19
N GLU A 21 -2.17 13.34 -20.75
CA GLU A 21 -1.98 13.20 -22.20
C GLU A 21 -2.84 12.08 -22.79
N GLU A 22 -3.04 11.00 -22.04
CA GLU A 22 -3.78 9.80 -22.46
C GLU A 22 -5.27 10.08 -22.72
N ASP A 23 -5.87 10.96 -21.90
CA ASP A 23 -7.30 11.30 -21.96
C ASP A 23 -7.55 12.70 -22.54
N ASN A 24 -6.49 13.46 -22.83
CA ASN A 24 -6.53 14.88 -23.23
C ASN A 24 -7.34 15.76 -22.24
N ILE A 25 -7.21 15.46 -20.94
CA ILE A 25 -7.90 16.16 -19.85
C ILE A 25 -6.91 17.08 -19.13
N VAL A 26 -7.27 18.36 -18.98
CA VAL A 26 -6.50 19.31 -18.17
C VAL A 26 -7.10 19.38 -16.77
N LEU A 27 -6.29 19.03 -15.78
CA LEU A 27 -6.60 19.22 -14.36
C LEU A 27 -6.14 20.62 -13.94
N PRO A 28 -7.06 21.51 -13.50
CA PRO A 28 -6.69 22.84 -13.06
C PRO A 28 -5.82 22.84 -11.81
N LYS A 29 -4.96 23.84 -11.69
CA LYS A 29 -4.21 24.17 -10.47
C LYS A 29 -5.14 24.25 -9.26
N GLY A 30 -4.68 23.74 -8.13
CA GLY A 30 -5.45 23.71 -6.88
C GLY A 30 -6.42 22.53 -6.75
N THR A 31 -6.57 21.71 -7.80
CA THR A 31 -7.36 20.47 -7.74
C THR A 31 -6.74 19.48 -6.75
N ASN A 32 -7.59 18.92 -5.89
CA ASN A 32 -7.20 17.83 -4.99
C ASN A 32 -7.32 16.49 -5.72
N VAL A 33 -6.21 15.77 -5.83
CA VAL A 33 -6.10 14.47 -6.48
C VAL A 33 -5.87 13.40 -5.42
N GLY A 34 -6.70 12.37 -5.41
CA GLY A 34 -6.55 11.20 -4.56
C GLY A 34 -5.85 10.06 -5.30
N LEU A 35 -4.65 9.69 -4.87
CA LEU A 35 -3.93 8.54 -5.39
C LEU A 35 -4.39 7.28 -4.64
N SER A 36 -4.96 6.33 -5.37
CA SER A 36 -5.36 5.02 -4.83
C SER A 36 -4.16 4.07 -4.79
N ILE A 37 -3.44 4.07 -3.66
CA ILE A 37 -2.31 3.16 -3.42
C ILE A 37 -2.80 1.70 -3.42
N TYR A 38 -4.01 1.46 -2.91
CA TYR A 38 -4.63 0.14 -2.94
C TYR A 38 -4.76 -0.41 -4.36
N ASN A 39 -5.26 0.38 -5.31
CA ASN A 39 -5.42 -0.09 -6.69
C ASN A 39 -4.07 -0.36 -7.34
N ILE A 40 -3.08 0.50 -7.13
CA ILE A 40 -1.71 0.31 -7.68
C ILE A 40 -1.09 -1.01 -7.18
N LEU A 41 -1.22 -1.29 -5.88
CA LEU A 41 -0.62 -2.50 -5.28
C LEU A 41 -1.39 -3.80 -5.53
N ASN A 42 -2.60 -3.68 -6.08
CA ASN A 42 -3.43 -4.81 -6.48
C ASN A 42 -3.67 -4.86 -8.00
N ASP A 43 -2.96 -4.04 -8.77
CA ASP A 43 -3.07 -4.03 -10.22
C ASP A 43 -2.53 -5.37 -10.79
N PRO A 44 -3.37 -6.18 -11.45
CA PRO A 44 -2.94 -7.45 -12.05
C PRO A 44 -1.89 -7.28 -13.15
N ALA A 45 -1.79 -6.11 -13.78
CA ALA A 45 -0.78 -5.81 -14.80
C ALA A 45 0.63 -5.77 -14.20
N VAL A 46 0.75 -5.41 -12.91
CA VAL A 46 2.01 -5.33 -12.18
C VAL A 46 2.22 -6.52 -11.26
N TYR A 47 1.15 -7.00 -10.61
CA TYR A 47 1.16 -8.08 -9.64
C TYR A 47 0.24 -9.23 -10.07
N PRO A 48 0.75 -10.24 -10.79
CA PRO A 48 -0.04 -11.42 -11.13
C PRO A 48 -0.53 -12.15 -9.85
N ASN A 49 -1.85 -12.23 -9.68
CA ASN A 49 -2.55 -12.73 -8.46
C ASN A 49 -2.34 -11.80 -7.23
N PRO A 50 -2.98 -10.62 -7.22
CA PRO A 50 -2.77 -9.60 -6.19
C PRO A 50 -3.20 -10.03 -4.78
N GLU A 51 -4.11 -10.99 -4.65
CA GLU A 51 -4.50 -11.59 -3.37
C GLU A 51 -3.43 -12.50 -2.75
N ARG A 52 -2.46 -12.97 -3.55
CA ARG A 52 -1.43 -13.91 -3.08
C ARG A 52 -0.29 -13.20 -2.35
N PHE A 53 0.12 -13.75 -1.22
CA PHE A 53 1.31 -13.27 -0.52
C PHE A 53 2.55 -13.42 -1.42
N LEU A 54 3.27 -12.32 -1.64
CA LEU A 54 4.49 -12.30 -2.44
C LEU A 54 5.62 -12.94 -1.64
N ASN A 55 6.09 -14.11 -2.09
CA ASN A 55 7.25 -14.82 -1.53
C ASN A 55 8.56 -14.59 -2.32
N ILE A 56 8.51 -13.73 -3.34
CA ILE A 56 9.62 -13.44 -4.27
C ILE A 56 10.09 -11.99 -4.13
N LYS A 57 11.30 -11.71 -4.65
CA LYS A 57 11.79 -10.33 -4.80
C LYS A 57 10.77 -9.53 -5.59
N TYR A 58 10.31 -8.44 -5.00
CA TYR A 58 9.49 -7.46 -5.68
C TYR A 58 10.39 -6.41 -6.29
N ASP A 59 9.96 -5.88 -7.43
CA ASP A 59 10.57 -4.68 -7.96
C ASP A 59 10.33 -3.54 -6.95
N MET A 60 11.42 -2.87 -6.60
CA MET A 60 11.34 -1.77 -5.66
C MET A 60 10.46 -0.70 -6.25
N ASP A 61 10.56 -0.38 -7.55
CA ASP A 61 9.90 0.76 -8.21
C ASP A 61 8.39 0.68 -8.24
N THR A 62 7.84 -0.51 -8.38
CA THR A 62 6.39 -0.74 -8.28
C THR A 62 5.87 -0.78 -6.83
N TYR A 63 6.72 -1.11 -5.85
CA TYR A 63 6.30 -1.22 -4.45
C TYR A 63 6.14 0.17 -3.79
N MET A 64 4.89 0.62 -3.68
CA MET A 64 4.49 1.97 -3.24
C MET A 64 3.89 2.04 -1.81
N SER A 65 3.96 0.97 -1.01
CA SER A 65 3.31 0.92 0.33
C SER A 65 3.73 2.04 1.30
N PHE A 66 4.89 2.65 1.10
CA PHE A 66 5.41 3.76 1.91
C PHE A 66 5.53 5.08 1.16
N SER A 67 4.96 5.15 -0.05
CA SER A 67 5.30 6.16 -1.06
C SER A 67 6.79 6.13 -1.43
N ARG A 68 7.18 6.71 -2.57
CA ARG A 68 8.59 6.77 -2.99
C ARG A 68 9.03 8.11 -3.57
N SER A 69 8.10 9.06 -3.73
CA SER A 69 8.40 10.42 -4.20
C SER A 69 8.70 11.37 -3.03
N SER A 70 8.61 12.68 -3.25
CA SER A 70 8.79 13.75 -2.24
C SER A 70 7.92 13.61 -0.97
N GLY A 71 6.99 12.65 -0.94
CA GLY A 71 6.22 12.26 0.24
C GLY A 71 6.51 10.85 0.76
N VAL A 72 7.74 10.33 0.63
CA VAL A 72 8.13 9.04 1.23
C VAL A 72 7.95 9.07 2.75
N CYS A 73 7.48 7.95 3.32
CA CYS A 73 7.37 7.83 4.77
C CYS A 73 8.76 7.88 5.42
N ALA A 74 9.04 8.95 6.16
CA ALA A 74 10.29 9.14 6.90
C ALA A 74 10.61 7.97 7.86
N ARG A 75 9.57 7.27 8.34
CA ARG A 75 9.68 6.13 9.27
C ARG A 75 9.56 4.77 8.58
N MET A 76 9.76 4.69 7.27
CA MET A 76 9.70 3.43 6.52
C MET A 76 10.63 2.36 7.11
N ASN A 77 11.90 2.70 7.33
CA ASN A 77 12.88 1.75 7.86
C ASN A 77 12.53 1.29 9.28
N PHE A 78 12.08 2.22 10.12
CA PHE A 78 11.64 1.91 11.48
C PHE A 78 10.47 0.93 11.46
N GLY A 79 9.41 1.21 10.69
CA GLY A 79 8.24 0.33 10.60
C GLY A 79 8.57 -1.04 10.02
N LEU A 80 9.47 -1.13 9.04
CA LEU A 80 9.92 -2.42 8.50
C LEU A 80 10.73 -3.24 9.51
N ILE A 81 11.58 -2.59 10.32
CA ILE A 81 12.35 -3.27 11.37
C ILE A 81 11.43 -3.73 12.49
N GLU A 82 10.53 -2.87 12.95
CA GLU A 82 9.54 -3.19 13.99
C GLU A 82 8.71 -4.41 13.61
N GLN A 83 8.20 -4.46 12.37
CA GLN A 83 7.45 -5.62 11.86
C GLN A 83 8.27 -6.90 11.84
N LYS A 84 9.55 -6.82 11.43
CA LYS A 84 10.44 -7.99 11.42
C LYS A 84 10.68 -8.51 12.83
N ILE A 85 10.96 -7.62 13.79
CA ILE A 85 11.17 -7.97 15.20
C ILE A 85 9.91 -8.59 15.78
N PHE A 86 8.76 -7.93 15.60
CA PHE A 86 7.47 -8.43 16.08
C PHE A 86 7.17 -9.82 15.54
N LEU A 87 7.25 -10.02 14.21
CA LEU A 87 6.99 -11.32 13.60
C LEU A 87 7.97 -12.39 14.09
N SER A 88 9.25 -12.05 14.23
CA SER A 88 10.26 -12.99 14.74
C SER A 88 10.00 -13.41 16.18
N LEU A 89 9.58 -12.48 17.04
CA LEU A 89 9.24 -12.76 18.44
C LEU A 89 7.96 -13.60 18.56
N VAL A 90 6.94 -13.29 17.76
CA VAL A 90 5.69 -14.07 17.72
C VAL A 90 6.00 -15.50 17.28
N LEU A 91 6.70 -15.69 16.17
CA LEU A 91 7.02 -17.02 15.65
C LEU A 91 7.94 -17.84 16.57
N LYS A 92 8.80 -17.18 17.36
CA LYS A 92 9.71 -17.86 18.28
C LYS A 92 9.00 -18.34 19.56
N ASN A 93 8.05 -17.58 20.07
CA ASN A 93 7.51 -17.78 21.41
C ASN A 93 6.04 -18.26 21.43
N LEU A 94 5.34 -18.21 20.29
CA LEU A 94 3.91 -18.51 20.20
C LEU A 94 3.63 -19.49 19.06
N GLU A 95 2.71 -20.42 19.31
CA GLU A 95 2.10 -21.22 18.27
C GLU A 95 0.84 -20.51 17.77
N LEU A 96 0.81 -20.19 16.46
CA LEU A 96 -0.31 -19.50 15.85
C LEU A 96 -1.31 -20.50 15.26
N ILE A 97 -2.53 -20.50 15.78
CA ILE A 97 -3.64 -21.29 15.25
C ILE A 97 -4.67 -20.32 14.67
N ILE A 98 -5.08 -20.56 13.43
CA ILE A 98 -6.16 -19.78 12.79
C ILE A 98 -7.48 -20.24 13.41
N ALA A 99 -8.02 -19.46 14.34
CA ALA A 99 -9.37 -19.66 14.82
C ALA A 99 -10.38 -19.33 13.71
N LYS A 100 -11.43 -20.14 13.56
CA LYS A 100 -12.55 -19.78 12.67
C LYS A 100 -13.14 -18.45 13.13
N LEU A 101 -13.24 -17.50 12.22
CA LEU A 101 -13.85 -16.19 12.47
C LEU A 101 -15.26 -16.37 13.04
N THR A 102 -15.47 -15.96 14.29
CA THR A 102 -16.81 -15.83 14.87
C THR A 102 -17.52 -14.72 14.12
N GLN A 103 -18.60 -15.05 13.41
CA GLN A 103 -19.52 -14.08 12.83
C GLN A 103 -20.07 -13.22 13.97
N ILE A 104 -19.60 -11.98 14.10
CA ILE A 104 -20.21 -11.00 14.99
C ILE A 104 -21.57 -10.70 14.36
N LYS A 105 -22.64 -11.32 14.89
CA LYS A 105 -24.01 -10.98 14.52
C LYS A 105 -24.24 -9.52 14.94
N ASN A 106 -24.19 -8.61 13.98
CA ASN A 106 -24.68 -7.25 14.18
C ASN A 106 -26.21 -7.34 14.32
N ASN A 107 -26.71 -6.93 15.48
CA ASN A 107 -28.12 -6.81 15.82
C ASN A 107 -28.59 -5.39 15.51
#